data_AF-A0A1R3XN52-F1
#
_entry.id   AF-A0A1R3XN52-F1
#
_cell.length_a   1.000
_cell.length_b   1.000
_cell.length_c   1.000
_cell.angle_alpha   90.00
_cell.angle_beta   90.00
_cell.angle_gamma   90.00
#
_symmetry.space_group_name_H-M   'P 1'
#
loop_
_entity.id
_entity.type
_entity.pdbx_description
1 polymer ?
#
loop_
_entity_poly.entity_id
_entity_poly.type
_entity_poly.pdbx_seq_one_letter_code
_entity_poly.pdbx_strand_id
1 'polypeptide(L)'
;MTTLTLIGKPECHLCDVAEQIVESVVDGLPAEVADRVEIEHASISDDPALFATWWEKIPVVLIDGDLHAHWRVSADRLRAALLAADPEGASS
;
A
#
# COMPACT_ATOMS: atom_id res chain seq x y z
N MET A 1 -5.18 -11.61 7.28
CA MET A 1 -4.14 -10.57 7.36
C MET A 1 -4.07 -9.93 6.00
N THR A 2 -4.03 -8.61 5.97
CA THR A 2 -4.10 -7.80 4.76
C THR A 2 -2.69 -7.35 4.40
N THR A 3 -2.14 -7.84 3.31
CA THR A 3 -0.80 -7.47 2.86
C THR A 3 -0.85 -6.21 2.00
N LEU A 4 -0.27 -5.12 2.49
CA LEU A 4 -0.12 -3.86 1.78
C LEU A 4 1.28 -3.82 1.16
N THR A 5 1.37 -3.93 -0.17
CA THR A 5 2.65 -3.85 -0.88
C THR A 5 2.81 -2.48 -1.53
N LEU A 6 3.86 -1.75 -1.15
CA LEU A 6 4.27 -0.51 -1.78
C LEU A 6 5.35 -0.82 -2.83
N ILE A 7 4.99 -0.73 -4.10
CA ILE A 7 5.92 -0.86 -5.22
C ILE A 7 6.41 0.52 -5.65
N GLY A 8 7.71 0.74 -5.48
CA GLY A 8 8.36 2.00 -5.80
C GLY A 8 9.71 1.81 -6.46
N LYS A 9 10.53 2.87 -6.42
CA LYS A 9 11.96 2.79 -6.71
C LYS A 9 12.72 3.60 -5.67
N PRO A 10 13.97 3.23 -5.37
CA PRO A 10 14.85 4.07 -4.58
C PRO A 10 15.03 5.44 -5.26
N GLU A 11 15.31 6.47 -4.46
CA GLU A 11 15.52 7.85 -4.92
C GLU A 11 14.29 8.48 -5.62
N CYS A 12 13.09 8.15 -5.16
CA CYS A 12 11.86 8.74 -5.66
C CYS A 12 11.09 9.45 -4.56
N HIS A 13 11.06 10.79 -4.62
CA HIS A 13 10.34 11.61 -3.65
C HIS A 13 8.85 11.23 -3.53
N LEU A 14 8.20 10.79 -4.62
CA LEU A 14 6.81 10.33 -4.58
C LEU A 14 6.64 9.03 -3.78
N CYS A 15 7.64 8.14 -3.82
CA CYS A 15 7.60 6.89 -3.04
C CYS A 15 7.77 7.16 -1.55
N ASP A 16 8.64 8.10 -1.18
CA ASP A 16 8.86 8.55 0.21
C ASP A 16 7.56 9.13 0.82
N VAL A 17 6.87 9.98 0.05
CA VAL A 17 5.57 10.52 0.44
C VAL A 17 4.52 9.42 0.58
N ALA A 18 4.52 8.43 -0.32
CA ALA A 18 3.60 7.30 -0.24
C ALA A 18 3.83 6.44 1.01
N GLU A 19 5.10 6.16 1.35
CA GLU A 19 5.49 5.43 2.55
C GLU A 19 5.02 6.15 3.82
N GLN A 20 5.32 7.45 3.95
CA GLN A 20 4.84 8.25 5.08
C GLN A 20 3.31 8.24 5.22
N ILE A 21 2.59 8.27 4.09
CA ILE A 21 1.13 8.18 4.11
C ILE A 21 0.67 6.80 4.60
N VAL A 22 1.30 5.73 4.13
CA VAL A 22 0.99 4.36 4.55
C VAL A 22 1.22 4.21 6.06
N GLU A 23 2.40 4.59 6.55
CA GLU A 23 2.73 4.52 7.97
C GLU A 23 1.75 5.34 8.82
N SER A 24 1.46 6.58 8.41
CA SER A 24 0.53 7.45 9.13
C SER A 24 -0.90 6.92 9.14
N VAL A 25 -1.33 6.22 8.07
CA VAL A 25 -2.63 5.56 8.02
C VAL A 25 -2.67 4.38 8.98
N VAL A 26 -1.66 3.51 8.93
CA VAL A 26 -1.59 2.30 9.78
C VAL A 26 -1.49 2.68 11.25
N ASP A 27 -0.72 3.71 11.61
CA ASP A 27 -0.69 4.26 12.98
C ASP A 27 -2.05 4.80 13.42
N GLY A 28 -2.80 5.41 12.51
CA GLY A 28 -4.14 5.93 12.77
C GLY A 28 -5.27 4.88 12.78
N LEU A 29 -5.00 3.64 12.38
CA LEU A 29 -5.98 2.56 12.34
C LEU A 29 -6.23 1.98 13.75
N PRO A 30 -7.42 1.38 13.98
CA PRO A 30 -7.65 0.64 15.23
C PRO A 30 -6.67 -0.53 15.34
N ALA A 31 -6.18 -0.77 16.56
CA ALA A 31 -5.12 -1.76 16.83
C ALA A 31 -5.45 -3.16 16.29
N GLU A 32 -6.71 -3.58 16.32
CA GLU A 32 -7.16 -4.87 15.77
C GLU A 32 -6.97 -5.01 14.26
N VAL A 33 -7.12 -3.90 13.51
CA VAL A 33 -6.90 -3.88 12.06
C VAL A 33 -5.41 -3.69 11.79
N ALA A 34 -4.75 -2.76 12.49
CA ALA A 34 -3.32 -2.51 12.32
C ALA A 34 -2.47 -3.77 12.57
N ASP A 35 -2.80 -4.58 13.59
CA ASP A 35 -2.13 -5.86 13.88
C ASP A 35 -2.30 -6.89 12.74
N ARG A 36 -3.35 -6.74 11.94
CA ARG A 36 -3.64 -7.61 10.78
C ARG A 36 -3.09 -7.05 9.47
N VAL A 37 -2.53 -5.84 9.45
CA VAL A 37 -1.95 -5.21 8.25
C VAL A 37 -0.45 -5.46 8.22
N GLU A 38 0.01 -6.09 7.14
CA GLU A 38 1.43 -6.31 6.88
C GLU A 38 1.90 -5.36 5.78
N ILE A 39 2.94 -4.57 6.03
CA ILE A 39 3.48 -3.62 5.05
C ILE A 39 4.70 -4.26 4.39
N GLU A 40 4.66 -4.41 3.07
CA GLU A 40 5.76 -4.91 2.26
C GLU A 40 6.26 -3.84 1.29
N HIS A 41 7.57 -3.74 1.14
CA HIS A 41 8.21 -2.80 0.21
C HIS A 41 8.85 -3.56 -0.94
N ALA A 42 8.46 -3.21 -2.16
CA ALA A 42 8.97 -3.80 -3.37
C ALA A 42 9.56 -2.71 -4.29
N SER A 43 10.67 -3.02 -4.93
CA SER A 43 11.34 -2.07 -5.82
C SER A 43 11.38 -2.57 -7.25
N ILE A 44 10.84 -1.77 -8.18
CA ILE A 44 10.98 -2.05 -9.63
C ILE A 44 12.44 -2.06 -10.09
N SER A 45 13.35 -1.48 -9.30
CA SER A 45 14.77 -1.45 -9.62
C SER A 45 15.49 -2.75 -9.28
N ASP A 46 14.93 -3.56 -8.37
CA ASP A 46 15.47 -4.86 -7.96
C ASP A 46 14.85 -5.99 -8.81
N ASP A 47 13.58 -5.81 -9.18
CA ASP A 47 12.80 -6.82 -9.90
C ASP A 47 12.42 -6.39 -11.33
N PRO A 48 12.98 -7.05 -12.38
CA PRO A 48 12.68 -6.70 -13.77
C PRO A 48 11.22 -7.02 -14.17
N ALA A 49 10.57 -7.97 -13.49
CA ALA A 49 9.16 -8.28 -13.70
C ALA A 49 8.24 -7.15 -13.19
N LEU A 50 8.56 -6.59 -12.02
CA LEU A 50 7.88 -5.42 -11.48
C LEU A 50 8.14 -4.19 -12.33
N PHE A 51 9.37 -4.01 -12.82
CA PHE A 51 9.71 -2.96 -13.78
C PHE A 51 8.80 -3.03 -15.00
N ALA A 52 8.77 -4.14 -15.73
CA ALA A 52 7.97 -4.25 -16.94
C ALA A 52 6.47 -3.99 -16.74
N THR A 53 5.95 -4.26 -15.54
CA THR A 53 4.52 -4.13 -15.21
C THR A 53 4.14 -2.75 -14.68
N TRP A 54 4.98 -2.17 -13.82
CA TRP A 54 4.63 -1.03 -12.97
C TRP A 54 5.47 0.23 -13.21
N TRP A 55 6.54 0.17 -14.01
CA TRP A 55 7.47 1.30 -14.18
C TRP A 55 6.83 2.64 -14.60
N GLU A 56 5.73 2.62 -15.35
CA GLU A 56 4.98 3.83 -15.75
C GLU A 56 3.97 4.32 -14.71
N LYS A 57 3.74 3.53 -13.65
CA LYS A 57 2.66 3.73 -12.66
C LYS A 57 3.16 3.95 -11.24
N ILE A 58 4.47 3.82 -10.98
CA ILE A 58 5.04 4.06 -9.64
C ILE A 58 4.76 5.49 -9.12
N PRO A 59 4.53 5.69 -7.81
CA PRO A 59 4.38 4.66 -6.77
C PRO A 59 3.06 3.89 -6.92
N VAL A 60 3.10 2.57 -6.70
CA VAL A 60 1.94 1.68 -6.77
C VAL A 60 1.71 1.07 -5.38
N VAL A 61 0.46 1.06 -4.94
CA VAL A 61 0.03 0.40 -3.71
C VAL A 61 -0.87 -0.76 -4.09
N LEU A 62 -0.50 -1.94 -3.64
CA LEU A 62 -1.30 -3.16 -3.70
C LEU A 62 -1.85 -3.47 -2.32
N ILE A 63 -3.07 -3.99 -2.26
CA ILE A 63 -3.68 -4.53 -1.04
C ILE A 63 -4.10 -5.95 -1.36
N ASP A 64 -3.56 -6.94 -0.65
CA ASP A 64 -3.77 -8.37 -0.92
C ASP A 64 -3.41 -8.78 -2.37
N GLY A 65 -2.48 -8.05 -3.00
CA GLY A 65 -2.12 -8.21 -4.42
C GLY A 65 -3.02 -7.46 -5.40
N ASP A 66 -4.11 -6.85 -4.97
CA ASP A 66 -5.00 -6.04 -5.79
C ASP A 66 -4.52 -4.58 -5.90
N LEU A 67 -4.57 -4.02 -7.11
CA LEU A 67 -4.16 -2.63 -7.36
C LEU A 67 -5.10 -1.64 -6.67
N HIS A 68 -4.63 -1.04 -5.59
CA HIS A 68 -5.40 -0.06 -4.84
C HIS A 68 -5.20 1.36 -5.36
N ALA A 69 -3.95 1.78 -5.51
CA ALA A 69 -3.61 3.13 -5.93
C ALA A 69 -2.32 3.16 -6.76
N HIS A 70 -2.23 4.11 -7.67
CA HIS A 70 -1.01 4.43 -8.39
C HIS A 70 -0.86 5.95 -8.57
N TRP A 71 0.38 6.44 -8.66
CA TRP A 71 0.77 7.87 -8.71
C TRP A 71 0.44 8.73 -7.48
N ARG A 72 -0.82 8.69 -7.00
CA ARG A 72 -1.30 9.49 -5.88
C ARG A 72 -1.94 8.60 -4.82
N VAL A 73 -1.20 8.35 -3.77
CA VAL A 73 -1.73 7.69 -2.57
C VAL A 73 -2.45 8.72 -1.72
N SER A 74 -3.66 8.40 -1.27
CA SER A 74 -4.45 9.25 -0.39
C SER A 74 -4.69 8.52 0.91
N ALA A 75 -4.29 9.12 2.04
CA ALA A 75 -4.42 8.53 3.37
C ALA A 75 -5.85 8.05 3.66
N ASP A 76 -6.82 8.90 3.36
CA ASP A 76 -8.25 8.64 3.59
C ASP A 76 -8.75 7.42 2.79
N ARG A 77 -8.39 7.32 1.51
CA ARG A 77 -8.76 6.18 0.66
C ARG A 77 -8.07 4.89 1.09
N LEU A 78 -6.79 4.98 1.43
CA LEU A 78 -6.02 3.84 1.89
C LEU A 78 -6.61 3.28 3.18
N ARG A 79 -6.92 4.16 4.13
CA ARG A 79 -7.57 3.80 5.39
C ARG A 79 -8.90 3.11 5.14
N ALA A 80 -9.76 3.70 4.31
CA ALA A 80 -11.06 3.13 3.98
C ALA A 80 -10.93 1.74 3.34
N ALA A 81 -9.93 1.56 2.46
CA ALA A 81 -9.69 0.28 1.83
C ALA A 81 -9.13 -0.76 2.80
N LEU A 82 -8.23 -0.40 3.71
CA LEU A 82 -7.74 -1.32 4.75
C LEU A 82 -8.87 -1.75 5.70
N LEU A 83 -9.77 -0.84 6.05
CA LEU A 83 -10.96 -1.15 6.84
C LEU A 83 -11.95 -2.04 6.08
N ALA A 84 -12.10 -1.84 4.77
CA ALA A 84 -12.98 -2.64 3.93
C ALA A 84 -12.38 -4.00 3.55
N ALA A 85 -11.06 -4.09 3.48
CA ALA A 85 -10.31 -5.31 3.21
C ALA A 85 -10.23 -6.22 4.44
N ASP A 86 -10.51 -5.70 5.65
CA ASP A 86 -10.66 -6.56 6.82
C ASP A 86 -11.92 -7.46 6.64
N PRO A 87 -11.75 -8.79 6.52
CA PRO A 87 -12.84 -9.69 6.21
C PRO A 87 -13.83 -9.86 7.38
N GLU A 88 -13.48 -9.41 8.60
CA GLU A 88 -14.38 -9.46 9.76
C GLU A 88 -15.25 -8.20 9.86
N GLY A 89 -14.81 -7.07 9.30
CA GLY A 89 -15.62 -5.85 9.13
C GLY A 89 -16.68 -5.94 8.01
N ALA A 90 -16.51 -6.84 7.04
CA ALA A 90 -17.45 -7.03 5.92
C ALA A 90 -18.69 -7.87 6.27
N SER A 91 -18.75 -8.41 7.50
CA SER A 91 -19.92 -9.15 8.00
C SER A 91 -20.74 -8.29 8.96
N SER A 92 -21.56 -7.38 8.42
CA SER A 92 -22.68 -6.76 9.15
C SER A 92 -23.85 -6.49 8.21
#